data_AF-K7ST49-F1
#
_entry.id   AF-K7ST49-F1
#
_cell.length_a   1.000
_cell.length_b   1.000
_cell.length_c   1.000
_cell.angle_alpha   90.00
_cell.angle_beta   90.00
_cell.angle_gamma   90.00
#
_symmetry.space_group_name_H-M   'P 1'
#
loop_
_entity.id
_entity.type
_entity.pdbx_description
1 polymer ?
#
loop_
_entity_poly.entity_id
_entity_poly.type
_entity_poly.pdbx_seq_one_letter_code
_entity_poly.pdbx_strand_id
1 'polypeptide(L)'
;PRGFAVKFYTDDGVWDLVGNNTPIFFIRDPILFPSFVHTQKRNPQTHLKDPDMFWDFVTLRPESTHQIMYLFGDRGIPNGYRYMNGFGSHTFKMVNEKGEAVYCKFHYKTAQGIQNLDVKKADDLSGSDPDYSIRDLYDAIARGDHPVYNMFIQVMTFDEAERYKWNPFDVTKVWSHKDYPLIPVGRLVLDRNPNNYFAEVEQIAFCPSHLVPGIEASPDKMLQGRLFSYTDTHRHRLGANYLQLPVNCPYRVSVKNFQRDGPLCFNDNQSGAPNYYPNSFGGPEPSQRTRDLQGPYKLSSEVYRYDS
;
A
#
# COMPACT_ATOMS: atom_id res chain seq x y z
N PRO A 1 -0.36 8.58 -11.67
CA PRO A 1 -1.17 7.82 -10.68
C PRO A 1 -1.44 8.65 -9.42
N ARG A 2 -2.36 8.22 -8.55
CA ARG A 2 -2.56 8.76 -7.20
C ARG A 2 -2.39 7.66 -6.17
N GLY A 3 -1.73 7.96 -5.06
CA GLY A 3 -1.63 7.05 -3.92
C GLY A 3 -2.96 6.95 -3.17
N PHE A 4 -3.26 5.77 -2.63
CA PHE A 4 -4.42 5.51 -1.78
C PHE A 4 -3.97 4.59 -0.64
N ALA A 5 -3.33 5.16 0.37
CA ALA A 5 -2.85 4.42 1.54
C ALA A 5 -3.87 4.49 2.67
N VAL A 6 -4.17 3.33 3.28
CA VAL A 6 -5.10 3.22 4.41
C VAL A 6 -4.40 2.52 5.57
N LYS A 7 -4.47 3.12 6.76
CA LYS A 7 -3.96 2.56 8.01
C LYS A 7 -5.14 2.17 8.88
N PHE A 8 -5.25 0.88 9.19
CA PHE A 8 -6.22 0.34 10.11
C PHE A 8 -5.56 0.12 11.46
N TYR A 9 -6.04 0.81 12.49
CA TYR A 9 -5.69 0.49 13.87
C TYR A 9 -6.64 -0.62 14.32
N THR A 10 -6.14 -1.85 14.33
CA THR A 10 -6.90 -3.06 14.67
C THR A 10 -6.56 -3.51 16.09
N ASP A 11 -7.30 -4.49 16.59
CA ASP A 11 -7.04 -5.09 17.91
C ASP A 11 -5.86 -6.10 17.87
N ASP A 12 -5.32 -6.38 16.67
CA ASP A 12 -4.13 -7.20 16.44
C ASP A 12 -2.92 -6.36 15.95
N GLY A 13 -2.99 -5.03 16.09
CA GLY A 13 -1.94 -4.09 15.67
C GLY A 13 -2.35 -3.22 14.48
N VAL A 14 -1.37 -2.69 13.75
CA VAL A 14 -1.63 -1.86 12.56
C VAL A 14 -1.62 -2.73 11.31
N TRP A 15 -2.67 -2.60 10.49
CA TRP A 15 -2.67 -3.08 9.12
C TRP A 15 -2.61 -1.89 8.16
N ASP A 16 -1.57 -1.84 7.31
CA ASP A 16 -1.45 -0.83 6.26
C ASP A 16 -1.75 -1.44 4.88
N LEU A 17 -2.84 -1.01 4.25
CA LEU A 17 -3.09 -1.29 2.84
C LEU A 17 -2.65 -0.10 1.99
N VAL A 18 -1.42 -0.19 1.47
CA VAL A 18 -0.75 0.90 0.76
C VAL A 18 -1.02 0.80 -0.74
N GLY A 19 -2.20 1.26 -1.13
CA GLY A 19 -2.72 1.16 -2.49
C GLY A 19 -2.44 2.34 -3.40
N ASN A 20 -3.02 2.26 -4.60
CA ASN A 20 -3.08 3.33 -5.60
C ASN A 20 -4.50 3.46 -6.16
N ASN A 21 -4.76 4.50 -6.95
CA ASN A 21 -6.01 4.65 -7.69
C ASN A 21 -6.14 3.77 -8.95
N THR A 22 -5.23 2.80 -9.11
CA THR A 22 -5.15 1.86 -10.23
C THR A 22 -4.95 0.44 -9.71
N PRO A 23 -5.58 -0.59 -10.33
CA PRO A 23 -5.42 -1.98 -9.92
C PRO A 23 -4.09 -2.60 -10.34
N ILE A 24 -3.26 -1.88 -11.11
CA ILE A 24 -2.01 -2.39 -11.72
C ILE A 24 -0.86 -1.40 -11.53
N PHE A 25 0.35 -1.80 -11.91
CA PHE A 25 1.54 -0.94 -11.91
C PHE A 25 2.33 -1.03 -13.22
N PHE A 26 3.34 -0.17 -13.37
CA PHE A 26 4.15 -0.06 -14.61
C PHE A 26 5.18 -1.18 -14.77
N ILE A 27 5.61 -1.78 -13.67
CA ILE A 27 6.66 -2.79 -13.62
C ILE A 27 6.25 -3.91 -12.68
N ARG A 28 6.82 -5.10 -12.90
CA ARG A 28 6.54 -6.33 -12.16
C ARG A 28 7.72 -6.91 -11.40
N ASP A 29 8.88 -6.25 -11.45
CA ASP A 29 10.05 -6.60 -10.66
C ASP A 29 10.58 -5.37 -9.90
N PRO A 30 10.74 -5.46 -8.56
CA PRO A 30 11.10 -4.30 -7.74
C PRO A 30 12.51 -3.78 -8.02
N ILE A 31 13.40 -4.57 -8.62
CA ILE A 31 14.75 -4.10 -8.97
C ILE A 31 14.73 -2.94 -9.96
N LEU A 32 13.68 -2.85 -10.78
CA LEU A 32 13.50 -1.77 -11.75
C LEU A 32 12.89 -0.51 -11.12
N PHE A 33 12.41 -0.57 -9.88
CA PHE A 33 11.69 0.55 -9.26
C PHE A 33 12.52 1.83 -9.14
N PRO A 34 13.80 1.80 -8.70
CA PRO A 34 14.64 3.01 -8.68
C PRO A 34 14.81 3.62 -10.07
N SER A 35 15.13 2.80 -11.08
CA SER A 35 15.28 3.24 -12.47
C SER A 35 13.98 3.84 -13.02
N PHE A 36 12.84 3.18 -12.79
CA PHE A 36 11.54 3.71 -13.15
C PHE A 36 11.29 5.07 -12.48
N VAL A 37 11.50 5.19 -11.16
CA VAL A 37 11.26 6.45 -10.46
C VAL A 37 12.20 7.57 -10.94
N HIS A 38 13.44 7.27 -11.32
CA HIS A 38 14.34 8.25 -11.94
C HIS A 38 13.76 8.79 -13.25
N THR A 39 13.19 7.94 -14.11
CA THR A 39 12.63 8.36 -15.41
C THR A 39 11.39 9.24 -15.26
N GLN A 40 10.65 9.08 -14.16
CA GLN A 40 9.50 9.93 -13.84
C GLN A 40 9.87 11.28 -13.21
N LYS A 41 11.11 11.45 -12.75
CA LYS A 41 11.56 12.61 -11.95
C LYS A 41 12.22 13.67 -12.81
N ARG A 42 13.44 14.08 -12.50
CA ARG A 42 14.13 15.22 -13.10
C ARG A 42 15.43 14.71 -13.70
N ASN A 43 15.79 15.21 -14.88
CA ASN A 43 17.08 14.94 -15.48
C ASN A 43 18.21 15.37 -14.52
N PRO A 44 19.25 14.54 -14.31
CA PRO A 44 20.27 14.79 -13.29
C PRO A 44 21.17 15.99 -13.61
N GLN A 45 21.28 16.41 -14.88
CA GLN A 45 22.06 17.56 -15.30
C GLN A 45 21.23 18.84 -15.31
N THR A 46 20.03 18.81 -15.92
CA THR A 46 19.23 20.02 -16.15
C THR A 46 18.23 20.31 -15.03
N HIS A 47 17.93 19.33 -14.18
CA HIS A 47 16.88 19.39 -13.16
C HIS A 47 15.45 19.62 -13.71
N LEU A 48 15.25 19.49 -15.03
CA LEU A 48 13.94 19.61 -15.68
C LEU A 48 13.26 18.25 -15.86
N LYS A 49 11.97 18.27 -16.22
CA LYS A 49 11.26 17.09 -16.74
C LYS A 49 11.85 16.73 -18.11
N ASP A 50 11.95 15.43 -18.37
CA ASP A 50 12.62 14.89 -19.54
C ASP A 50 11.74 13.81 -20.20
N PRO A 51 11.06 14.14 -21.31
CA PRO A 51 10.24 13.19 -22.04
C PRO A 51 11.02 12.01 -22.62
N ASP A 52 12.30 12.20 -22.98
CA ASP A 52 13.12 11.12 -23.54
C ASP A 52 13.41 10.09 -22.47
N MET A 53 13.77 10.51 -21.25
CA MET A 53 13.92 9.59 -20.11
C MET A 53 12.65 8.79 -19.83
N PHE A 54 11.49 9.46 -19.85
CA PHE A 54 10.20 8.81 -19.63
C PHE A 54 9.90 7.78 -20.72
N TRP A 55 9.97 8.18 -21.99
CA TRP A 55 9.56 7.36 -23.13
C TRP A 55 10.56 6.25 -23.45
N ASP A 56 11.86 6.49 -23.32
CA ASP A 56 12.90 5.46 -23.48
C ASP A 56 12.62 4.26 -22.55
N PHE A 57 12.43 4.51 -21.25
CA PHE A 57 12.16 3.44 -20.30
C PHE A 57 10.88 2.67 -20.62
N VAL A 58 9.75 3.36 -20.83
CA VAL A 58 8.45 2.66 -21.00
C VAL A 58 8.35 1.94 -22.35
N THR A 59 9.04 2.42 -23.39
CA THR A 59 9.09 1.74 -24.70
C THR A 59 10.01 0.51 -24.67
N LEU A 60 11.07 0.51 -23.85
CA LEU A 60 11.94 -0.64 -23.63
C LEU A 60 11.36 -1.66 -22.62
N ARG A 61 10.35 -1.28 -21.83
CA ARG A 61 9.69 -2.11 -20.82
C ARG A 61 8.20 -2.32 -21.17
N PRO A 62 7.87 -3.23 -22.11
CA PRO A 62 6.51 -3.40 -22.64
C PRO A 62 5.51 -3.89 -21.59
N GLU A 63 5.95 -4.44 -20.45
CA GLU A 63 5.05 -4.75 -19.33
C GLU A 63 4.33 -3.49 -18.78
N SER A 64 4.86 -2.31 -19.04
CA SER A 64 4.29 -1.03 -18.60
C SER A 64 3.05 -0.58 -19.38
N THR A 65 2.82 -1.14 -20.58
CA THR A 65 1.78 -0.67 -21.50
C THR A 65 0.40 -0.58 -20.85
N HIS A 66 0.00 -1.58 -20.05
CA HIS A 66 -1.32 -1.59 -19.43
C HIS A 66 -1.53 -0.40 -18.47
N GLN A 67 -0.53 -0.09 -17.64
CA GLN A 67 -0.60 1.04 -16.73
C GLN A 67 -0.40 2.38 -17.46
N ILE A 68 0.37 2.43 -18.55
CA ILE A 68 0.49 3.62 -19.40
C ILE A 68 -0.87 3.95 -20.03
N MET A 69 -1.58 2.97 -20.58
CA MET A 69 -2.94 3.18 -21.10
C MET A 69 -3.90 3.67 -20.02
N TYR A 70 -3.79 3.16 -18.79
CA TYR A 70 -4.59 3.66 -17.66
C TYR A 70 -4.23 5.12 -17.30
N LEU A 71 -2.93 5.45 -17.30
CA LEU A 71 -2.43 6.77 -16.94
C LEU A 71 -2.83 7.85 -17.94
N PHE A 72 -2.79 7.55 -19.24
CA PHE A 72 -3.11 8.49 -20.31
C PHE A 72 -4.59 8.51 -20.69
N GLY A 73 -5.41 7.62 -20.14
CA GLY A 73 -6.87 7.75 -20.20
C GLY A 73 -7.39 8.78 -19.19
N ASP A 74 -8.69 9.11 -19.27
CA ASP A 74 -9.32 10.17 -18.46
C ASP A 74 -9.06 10.03 -16.95
N ARG A 75 -8.96 8.80 -16.43
CA ARG A 75 -8.68 8.52 -15.01
C ARG A 75 -7.25 8.88 -14.57
N GLY A 76 -6.40 9.34 -15.48
CA GLY A 76 -5.08 9.89 -15.19
C GLY A 76 -5.14 11.15 -14.31
N ILE A 77 -6.22 11.92 -14.42
CA ILE A 77 -6.44 13.17 -13.70
C ILE A 77 -7.81 13.14 -13.01
N PRO A 78 -7.94 12.49 -11.84
CA PRO A 78 -9.20 12.50 -11.11
C PRO A 78 -9.55 13.91 -10.62
N ASN A 79 -10.86 14.20 -10.54
CA ASN A 79 -11.38 15.46 -10.02
C ASN A 79 -11.29 15.50 -8.49
N GLY A 80 -10.09 15.66 -7.95
CA GLY A 80 -9.84 15.54 -6.50
C GLY A 80 -9.78 14.09 -6.02
N TYR A 81 -9.47 13.89 -4.75
CA TYR A 81 -9.25 12.53 -4.20
C TYR A 81 -10.56 11.74 -4.03
N ARG A 82 -11.70 12.43 -3.86
CA ARG A 82 -12.99 11.82 -3.51
C ARG A 82 -13.62 11.01 -4.64
N TYR A 83 -13.24 11.31 -5.89
CA TYR A 83 -13.86 10.78 -7.11
C TYR A 83 -12.98 9.79 -7.88
N MET A 84 -12.01 9.17 -7.20
CA MET A 84 -11.20 8.07 -7.75
C MET A 84 -11.44 6.78 -6.98
N ASN A 85 -11.17 5.62 -7.57
CA ASN A 85 -11.15 4.37 -6.81
C ASN A 85 -9.82 4.23 -6.05
N GLY A 86 -9.75 3.26 -5.14
CA GLY A 86 -8.51 2.75 -4.55
C GLY A 86 -8.38 1.25 -4.77
N PHE A 87 -7.15 0.74 -4.79
CA PHE A 87 -6.86 -0.67 -4.99
C PHE A 87 -5.61 -1.05 -4.20
N GLY A 88 -5.59 -2.27 -3.64
CA GLY A 88 -4.33 -2.85 -3.14
C GLY A 88 -3.32 -3.14 -4.25
N SER A 89 -3.80 -3.23 -5.50
CA SER A 89 -3.10 -3.59 -6.74
C SER A 89 -2.53 -5.02 -6.71
N HIS A 90 -1.67 -5.32 -5.76
CA HIS A 90 -1.07 -6.63 -5.56
C HIS A 90 -2.09 -7.69 -5.20
N THR A 91 -1.75 -8.93 -5.53
CA THR A 91 -2.36 -10.10 -4.90
C THR A 91 -1.86 -10.19 -3.46
N PHE A 92 -2.75 -10.44 -2.52
CA PHE A 92 -2.42 -10.77 -1.13
C PHE A 92 -2.92 -12.18 -0.83
N LYS A 93 -2.55 -12.73 0.33
CA LYS A 93 -3.06 -14.00 0.84
C LYS A 93 -3.94 -13.72 2.06
N MET A 94 -5.06 -14.42 2.18
CA MET A 94 -5.88 -14.43 3.39
C MET A 94 -5.91 -15.84 3.97
N VAL A 95 -5.86 -15.94 5.28
CA VAL A 95 -5.86 -17.21 6.02
C VAL A 95 -7.00 -17.18 7.05
N ASN A 96 -7.85 -18.20 7.02
CA ASN A 96 -8.96 -18.31 7.99
C ASN A 96 -8.52 -18.98 9.30
N GLU A 97 -9.43 -19.11 10.26
CA GLU A 97 -9.17 -19.73 11.58
C GLU A 97 -8.71 -21.19 11.52
N LYS A 98 -8.96 -21.89 10.41
CA LYS A 98 -8.56 -23.29 10.18
C LYS A 98 -7.19 -23.40 9.52
N GLY A 99 -6.52 -22.28 9.25
CA GLY A 99 -5.27 -22.24 8.49
C GLY A 99 -5.46 -22.43 6.98
N GLU A 100 -6.69 -22.39 6.47
CA GLU A 100 -6.96 -22.50 5.04
C GLU A 100 -6.70 -21.15 4.35
N ALA A 101 -5.91 -21.18 3.27
CA ALA A 101 -5.45 -19.99 2.60
C ALA A 101 -6.09 -19.81 1.22
N VAL A 102 -6.39 -18.55 0.88
CA VAL A 102 -6.79 -18.11 -0.46
C VAL A 102 -6.00 -16.86 -0.85
N TYR A 103 -5.87 -16.61 -2.15
CA TYR A 103 -5.39 -15.33 -2.64
C TYR A 103 -6.53 -14.33 -2.77
N CYS A 104 -6.22 -13.04 -2.63
CA CYS A 104 -7.19 -11.97 -2.78
C CYS A 104 -6.65 -10.71 -3.45
N LYS A 105 -7.56 -9.87 -3.95
CA LYS A 105 -7.31 -8.50 -4.42
C LYS A 105 -8.25 -7.55 -3.68
N PHE A 106 -7.74 -6.45 -3.14
CA PHE A 106 -8.54 -5.43 -2.45
C PHE A 106 -8.96 -4.29 -3.40
N HIS A 107 -10.22 -3.89 -3.31
CA HIS A 107 -10.81 -2.81 -4.11
C HIS A 107 -11.59 -1.84 -3.22
N TYR A 108 -11.36 -0.54 -3.40
CA TYR A 108 -12.16 0.54 -2.83
C TYR A 108 -12.87 1.27 -3.96
N LYS A 109 -14.20 1.19 -4.02
CA LYS A 109 -15.01 1.90 -5.01
C LYS A 109 -15.55 3.19 -4.41
N THR A 110 -15.25 4.33 -5.01
CA THR A 110 -15.82 5.63 -4.58
C THR A 110 -17.35 5.57 -4.64
N ALA A 111 -18.02 5.98 -3.56
CA ALA A 111 -19.48 6.09 -3.50
C ALA A 111 -20.00 7.38 -4.14
N GLN A 112 -19.11 8.34 -4.42
CA GLN A 112 -19.38 9.65 -5.02
C GLN A 112 -19.45 9.58 -6.55
N GLY A 113 -19.08 8.43 -7.12
CA GLY A 113 -18.92 8.24 -8.56
C GLY A 113 -17.55 8.68 -9.05
N ILE A 114 -17.13 8.11 -10.19
CA ILE A 114 -15.87 8.49 -10.82
C ILE A 114 -16.05 9.82 -11.55
N GLN A 115 -15.15 10.77 -11.29
CA GLN A 115 -15.06 12.04 -12.00
C GLN A 115 -13.61 12.36 -12.31
N ASN A 116 -13.38 12.92 -13.49
CA ASN A 116 -12.06 13.27 -13.99
C ASN A 116 -12.05 14.74 -14.44
N LEU A 117 -10.87 15.32 -14.52
CA LEU A 117 -10.67 16.65 -15.10
C LEU A 117 -10.28 16.52 -16.57
N ASP A 118 -10.88 17.38 -17.39
CA ASP A 118 -10.34 17.67 -18.72
C ASP A 118 -8.91 18.23 -18.59
N VAL A 119 -8.05 17.92 -19.56
CA VAL A 119 -6.63 18.30 -19.53
C VAL A 119 -6.45 19.82 -19.42
N LYS A 120 -7.26 20.62 -20.12
CA LYS A 120 -7.17 22.10 -20.05
C LYS A 120 -7.56 22.59 -18.66
N LYS A 121 -8.62 22.03 -18.08
CA LYS A 121 -9.05 22.40 -16.72
C LYS A 121 -8.00 22.03 -15.68
N ALA A 122 -7.35 20.88 -15.85
CA ALA A 122 -6.26 20.45 -14.98
C ALA A 122 -5.05 21.38 -15.06
N ASP A 123 -4.68 21.82 -16.27
CA ASP A 123 -3.60 22.80 -16.48
C ASP A 123 -3.91 24.14 -15.82
N ASP A 124 -5.12 24.69 -16.04
CA ASP A 124 -5.59 25.92 -15.39
C ASP A 124 -5.54 25.81 -13.86
N LEU A 125 -6.01 24.69 -13.29
CA LEU A 125 -5.99 24.44 -11.85
C LEU A 125 -4.56 24.29 -11.31
N SER A 126 -3.63 23.74 -12.08
CA SER A 126 -2.24 23.58 -11.65
C SER A 126 -1.53 24.91 -11.37
N GLY A 127 -1.96 26.00 -12.05
CA GLY A 127 -1.50 27.35 -11.78
C GLY A 127 -2.37 28.12 -10.79
N SER A 128 -3.69 28.00 -10.88
CA SER A 128 -4.63 28.81 -10.08
C SER A 128 -4.89 28.28 -8.67
N ASP A 129 -4.82 26.96 -8.46
CA ASP A 129 -4.95 26.30 -7.15
C ASP A 129 -4.12 25.02 -7.13
N PRO A 130 -2.78 25.10 -6.97
CA PRO A 130 -1.91 23.92 -6.97
C PRO A 130 -2.25 22.90 -5.88
N ASP A 131 -2.99 23.31 -4.85
CA ASP A 131 -3.46 22.49 -3.74
C ASP A 131 -4.91 22.02 -3.90
N TYR A 132 -5.48 22.09 -5.11
CA TYR A 132 -6.89 21.80 -5.41
C TYR A 132 -7.42 20.53 -4.73
N SER A 133 -6.70 19.41 -4.83
CA SER A 133 -7.15 18.13 -4.26
C SER A 133 -7.08 18.11 -2.72
N ILE A 134 -6.15 18.86 -2.11
CA ILE A 134 -6.07 19.03 -0.66
C ILE A 134 -7.26 19.87 -0.19
N ARG A 135 -7.51 21.01 -0.85
CA ARG A 135 -8.64 21.90 -0.56
C ARG A 135 -9.99 21.19 -0.69
N ASP A 136 -10.21 20.49 -1.81
CA ASP A 136 -11.46 19.72 -2.04
C ASP A 136 -11.75 18.73 -0.91
N LEU A 137 -10.74 17.94 -0.51
CA LEU A 137 -10.91 16.94 0.55
C LEU A 137 -11.15 17.60 1.91
N TYR A 138 -10.35 18.62 2.25
CA TYR A 138 -10.46 19.33 3.51
C TYR A 138 -11.84 19.98 3.67
N ASP A 139 -12.28 20.74 2.68
CA ASP A 139 -13.55 21.45 2.71
C ASP A 139 -14.74 20.48 2.73
N ALA A 140 -14.63 19.32 2.06
CA ALA A 140 -15.66 18.28 2.09
C ALA A 140 -15.87 17.72 3.48
N ILE A 141 -14.79 17.37 4.15
CA ILE A 141 -14.86 16.87 5.52
C ILE A 141 -15.35 17.96 6.48
N ALA A 142 -14.82 19.18 6.35
CA ALA A 142 -15.19 20.30 7.24
C ALA A 142 -16.69 20.66 7.18
N ARG A 143 -17.34 20.47 6.02
CA ARG A 143 -18.79 20.72 5.85
C ARG A 143 -19.68 19.50 6.07
N GLY A 144 -19.14 18.37 6.55
CA GLY A 144 -19.89 17.14 6.79
C GLY A 144 -20.19 16.28 5.55
N ASP A 145 -19.64 16.64 4.38
CA ASP A 145 -19.72 15.89 3.12
C ASP A 145 -18.65 14.79 3.10
N HIS A 146 -18.77 13.83 4.04
CA HIS A 146 -17.76 12.83 4.32
C HIS A 146 -17.58 11.86 3.15
N PRO A 147 -16.37 11.77 2.56
CA PRO A 147 -16.08 10.82 1.49
C PRO A 147 -16.26 9.36 1.93
N VAL A 148 -16.87 8.54 1.07
CA VAL A 148 -17.11 7.12 1.36
C VAL A 148 -16.55 6.23 0.24
N TYR A 149 -15.86 5.17 0.61
CA TYR A 149 -15.45 4.12 -0.31
C TYR A 149 -16.01 2.76 0.13
N ASN A 150 -16.66 2.05 -0.78
CA ASN A 150 -17.12 0.68 -0.56
C ASN A 150 -15.96 -0.28 -0.81
N MET A 151 -15.60 -1.07 0.20
CA MET A 151 -14.54 -2.06 0.13
C MET A 151 -15.07 -3.38 -0.39
N PHE A 152 -14.34 -3.97 -1.32
CA PHE A 152 -14.58 -5.29 -1.89
C PHE A 152 -13.29 -6.09 -1.97
N ILE A 153 -13.45 -7.40 -2.10
CA ILE A 153 -12.36 -8.31 -2.45
C ILE A 153 -12.72 -9.15 -3.68
N GLN A 154 -11.71 -9.56 -4.44
CA GLN A 154 -11.79 -10.78 -5.26
C GLN A 154 -11.07 -11.88 -4.50
N VAL A 155 -11.51 -13.13 -4.66
CA VAL A 155 -10.91 -14.30 -4.00
C VAL A 155 -10.58 -15.35 -5.07
N MET A 156 -9.39 -15.92 -4.98
CA MET A 156 -8.88 -16.98 -5.86
C MET A 156 -8.24 -18.07 -4.99
N THR A 157 -8.66 -19.32 -5.17
CA THR A 157 -8.06 -20.48 -4.49
C THR A 157 -6.65 -20.77 -5.01
N PHE A 158 -5.89 -21.57 -4.27
CA PHE A 158 -4.54 -21.96 -4.68
C PHE A 158 -4.58 -22.83 -5.96
N ASP A 159 -5.54 -23.73 -6.08
CA ASP A 159 -5.71 -24.58 -7.27
C ASP A 159 -6.09 -23.76 -8.52
N GLU A 160 -6.91 -22.72 -8.35
CA GLU A 160 -7.23 -21.79 -9.44
C GLU A 160 -6.00 -20.98 -9.86
N ALA A 161 -5.17 -20.54 -8.92
CA ALA A 161 -3.95 -19.79 -9.19
C ALA A 161 -2.96 -20.57 -10.07
N GLU A 162 -2.82 -21.88 -9.85
CA GLU A 162 -1.96 -22.77 -10.67
C GLU A 162 -2.47 -22.94 -12.10
N ARG A 163 -3.78 -22.77 -12.33
CA ARG A 163 -4.44 -23.01 -13.62
C ARG A 163 -4.84 -21.73 -14.34
N TYR A 164 -4.67 -20.57 -13.71
CA TYR A 164 -5.11 -19.31 -14.27
C TYR A 164 -4.26 -18.94 -15.48
N LYS A 165 -4.91 -18.46 -16.54
CA LYS A 165 -4.28 -18.17 -17.85
C LYS A 165 -3.18 -17.10 -17.80
N TRP A 166 -3.10 -16.32 -16.73
CA TRP A 166 -2.09 -15.30 -16.50
C TRP A 166 -1.41 -15.59 -15.16
N ASN A 167 -0.16 -15.14 -14.99
CA ASN A 167 0.46 -15.11 -13.67
C ASN A 167 -0.42 -14.28 -12.70
N PRO A 168 -1.04 -14.90 -11.68
CA PRO A 168 -1.94 -14.20 -10.77
C PRO A 168 -1.20 -13.22 -9.85
N PHE A 169 0.13 -13.27 -9.82
CA PHE A 169 1.02 -12.42 -9.03
C PHE A 169 1.73 -11.35 -9.86
N ASP A 170 1.44 -11.24 -11.16
CA ASP A 170 1.94 -10.14 -12.01
C ASP A 170 1.09 -8.89 -11.78
N VAL A 171 1.65 -7.89 -11.09
CA VAL A 171 0.97 -6.62 -10.79
C VAL A 171 0.66 -5.77 -12.04
N THR A 172 1.14 -6.14 -13.23
CA THR A 172 0.72 -5.50 -14.49
C THR A 172 -0.60 -6.09 -15.04
N LYS A 173 -1.15 -7.12 -14.39
CA LYS A 173 -2.38 -7.82 -14.79
C LYS A 173 -3.48 -7.66 -13.75
N VAL A 174 -4.73 -7.76 -14.22
CA VAL A 174 -5.94 -7.81 -13.39
C VAL A 174 -6.56 -9.20 -13.42
N TRP A 175 -7.31 -9.53 -12.37
CA TRP A 175 -8.22 -10.67 -12.38
C TRP A 175 -9.55 -10.23 -12.97
N SER A 176 -10.04 -10.96 -13.98
CA SER A 176 -11.32 -10.66 -14.63
C SER A 176 -12.44 -10.64 -13.59
N HIS A 177 -13.26 -9.59 -13.56
CA HIS A 177 -14.45 -9.56 -12.69
C HIS A 177 -15.51 -10.60 -13.10
N LYS A 178 -15.45 -11.13 -14.34
CA LYS A 178 -16.32 -12.25 -14.75
C LYS A 178 -15.90 -13.56 -14.11
N ASP A 179 -14.58 -13.75 -13.97
CA ASP A 179 -13.98 -14.98 -13.47
C ASP A 179 -13.98 -14.96 -11.93
N TYR A 180 -13.67 -13.80 -11.35
CA TYR A 180 -13.65 -13.55 -9.90
C TYR A 180 -14.46 -12.28 -9.59
N PRO A 181 -15.77 -12.39 -9.34
CA PRO A 181 -16.62 -11.25 -8.99
C PRO A 181 -16.19 -10.55 -7.71
N LEU A 182 -16.59 -9.28 -7.56
CA LEU A 182 -16.35 -8.51 -6.34
C LEU A 182 -17.28 -8.97 -5.21
N ILE A 183 -16.69 -9.31 -4.07
CA ILE A 183 -17.38 -9.67 -2.83
C ILE A 183 -17.34 -8.45 -1.89
N PRO A 184 -18.49 -7.91 -1.46
CA PRO A 184 -18.54 -6.76 -0.56
C PRO A 184 -17.99 -7.13 0.83
N VAL A 185 -17.22 -6.21 1.42
CA VAL A 185 -16.61 -6.39 2.76
C VAL A 185 -17.08 -5.32 3.74
N GLY A 186 -17.01 -4.05 3.36
CA GLY A 186 -17.28 -2.96 4.29
C GLY A 186 -17.19 -1.59 3.65
N ARG A 187 -17.04 -0.55 4.48
CA ARG A 187 -16.97 0.85 4.04
C ARG A 187 -15.84 1.59 4.76
N LEU A 188 -15.14 2.43 4.01
CA LEU A 188 -14.20 3.42 4.51
C LEU A 188 -14.86 4.79 4.45
N VAL A 189 -14.91 5.51 5.56
CA VAL A 189 -15.46 6.87 5.64
C VAL A 189 -14.35 7.80 6.14
N LEU A 190 -14.14 8.93 5.45
CA LEU A 190 -13.23 9.98 5.88
C LEU A 190 -14.06 11.10 6.52
N ASP A 191 -14.06 11.18 7.84
CA ASP A 191 -14.96 12.04 8.62
C ASP A 191 -14.24 13.05 9.53
N ARG A 192 -12.91 13.09 9.47
CA ARG A 192 -12.09 13.98 10.30
C ARG A 192 -10.87 14.49 9.56
N ASN A 193 -10.71 15.81 9.55
CA ASN A 193 -9.49 16.44 9.07
C ASN A 193 -8.36 16.31 10.12
N PRO A 194 -7.08 16.29 9.69
CA PRO A 194 -5.95 16.38 10.61
C PRO A 194 -6.00 17.69 11.41
N ASN A 195 -5.61 17.66 12.69
CA ASN A 195 -5.46 18.90 13.47
C ASN A 195 -4.17 19.63 13.08
N ASN A 196 -3.12 18.89 12.79
CA ASN A 196 -1.86 19.42 12.29
C ASN A 196 -1.32 18.58 11.13
N TYR A 197 -1.20 19.21 9.95
CA TYR A 197 -0.73 18.54 8.74
C TYR A 197 0.64 17.88 8.91
N PHE A 198 1.60 18.57 9.52
CA PHE A 198 2.96 18.03 9.63
C PHE A 198 3.00 16.80 10.56
N ALA A 199 2.33 16.86 11.71
CA ALA A 199 2.33 15.77 12.69
C ALA A 199 1.52 14.55 12.23
N GLU A 200 0.43 14.75 11.51
CA GLU A 200 -0.54 13.67 11.19
C GLU A 200 -0.52 13.25 9.71
N VAL A 201 0.01 14.07 8.80
CA VAL A 201 0.08 13.75 7.37
C VAL A 201 1.53 13.62 6.91
N GLU A 202 2.39 14.60 7.16
CA GLU A 202 3.78 14.53 6.66
C GLU A 202 4.58 13.43 7.40
N GLN A 203 4.35 13.28 8.71
CA GLN A 203 5.00 12.28 9.54
C GLN A 203 4.34 10.90 9.52
N ILE A 204 3.22 10.72 8.82
CA ILE A 204 2.60 9.40 8.70
C ILE A 204 3.50 8.45 7.89
N ALA A 205 3.46 7.18 8.28
CA ALA A 205 4.27 6.13 7.69
C ALA A 205 3.40 4.88 7.47
N PHE A 206 3.25 4.50 6.21
CA PHE A 206 2.49 3.31 5.81
C PHE A 206 3.43 2.25 5.27
N CYS A 207 3.36 1.01 5.76
CA CYS A 207 4.28 -0.04 5.31
C CYS A 207 3.52 -1.30 4.88
N PRO A 208 3.67 -1.81 3.64
CA PRO A 208 3.02 -3.04 3.21
C PRO A 208 3.37 -4.31 4.02
N SER A 209 4.43 -4.27 4.84
CA SER A 209 4.74 -5.35 5.79
C SER A 209 4.05 -5.21 7.15
N HIS A 210 3.34 -4.10 7.41
CA HIS A 210 2.39 -4.01 8.52
C HIS A 210 1.12 -4.76 8.16
N LEU A 211 1.16 -6.07 8.41
CA LEU A 211 0.07 -7.02 8.22
C LEU A 211 -0.39 -7.53 9.58
N VAL A 212 -1.60 -8.05 9.63
CA VAL A 212 -2.23 -8.60 10.85
C VAL A 212 -2.59 -10.07 10.62
N PRO A 213 -2.71 -10.90 11.68
CA PRO A 213 -3.09 -12.30 11.56
C PRO A 213 -4.30 -12.51 10.64
N GLY A 214 -4.15 -13.39 9.65
CA GLY A 214 -5.16 -13.65 8.62
C GLY A 214 -4.96 -12.88 7.30
N ILE A 215 -4.05 -11.91 7.24
CA ILE A 215 -3.63 -11.23 6.00
C ILE A 215 -2.12 -11.37 5.83
N GLU A 216 -1.69 -11.89 4.69
CA GLU A 216 -0.30 -12.19 4.38
C GLU A 216 0.09 -11.70 2.98
N ALA A 217 1.39 -11.57 2.73
CA ALA A 217 1.91 -11.27 1.40
C ALA A 217 1.76 -12.47 0.47
N SER A 218 1.55 -12.20 -0.83
CA SER A 218 1.67 -13.19 -1.90
C SER A 218 3.09 -13.20 -2.50
N PRO A 219 3.43 -14.16 -3.38
CA PRO A 219 4.73 -14.16 -4.07
C PRO A 219 4.85 -13.11 -5.22
N ASP A 220 3.95 -12.12 -5.30
CA ASP A 220 4.13 -10.96 -6.19
C ASP A 220 5.46 -10.27 -5.90
N LYS A 221 6.39 -10.32 -6.86
CA LYS A 221 7.75 -9.79 -6.69
C LYS A 221 7.77 -8.32 -6.29
N MET A 222 6.89 -7.51 -6.89
CA MET A 222 6.81 -6.09 -6.54
C MET A 222 6.36 -5.92 -5.10
N LEU A 223 5.37 -6.69 -4.64
CA LEU A 223 4.96 -6.67 -3.24
C LEU A 223 6.13 -7.07 -2.33
N GLN A 224 6.86 -8.13 -2.68
CA GLN A 224 8.03 -8.61 -1.90
C GLN A 224 9.08 -7.51 -1.70
N GLY A 225 9.45 -6.77 -2.75
CA GLY A 225 10.38 -5.63 -2.61
C GLY A 225 9.83 -4.48 -1.75
N ARG A 226 8.51 -4.31 -1.72
CA ARG A 226 7.84 -3.30 -0.88
C ARG A 226 7.81 -3.67 0.60
N LEU A 227 7.86 -4.96 0.95
CA LEU A 227 7.90 -5.41 2.36
C LEU A 227 9.15 -4.89 3.08
N PHE A 228 10.25 -4.71 2.34
CA PHE A 228 11.52 -4.16 2.84
C PHE A 228 11.57 -2.63 2.74
N SER A 229 11.36 -2.08 1.55
CA SER A 229 11.73 -0.70 1.20
C SER A 229 11.03 0.38 2.04
N TYR A 230 9.79 0.14 2.47
CA TYR A 230 9.03 1.14 3.23
C TYR A 230 9.57 1.34 4.64
N THR A 231 9.79 0.25 5.39
CA THR A 231 10.40 0.34 6.73
C THR A 231 11.79 0.95 6.66
N ASP A 232 12.57 0.60 5.64
CA ASP A 232 13.90 1.17 5.41
C ASP A 232 13.84 2.69 5.19
N THR A 233 13.02 3.16 4.26
CA THR A 233 12.88 4.61 4.02
C THR A 233 12.28 5.36 5.21
N HIS A 234 11.41 4.74 6.02
CA HIS A 234 10.88 5.37 7.24
C HIS A 234 11.96 5.61 8.28
N ARG A 235 12.88 4.64 8.49
CA ARG A 235 14.00 4.80 9.42
C ARG A 235 14.91 5.96 9.00
N HIS A 236 15.10 6.16 7.69
CA HIS A 236 15.83 7.30 7.17
C HIS A 236 15.05 8.62 7.31
N ARG A 237 13.80 8.67 6.84
CA ARG A 237 12.98 9.89 6.74
C ARG A 237 12.51 10.42 8.09
N LEU A 238 12.15 9.53 9.03
CA LEU A 238 11.51 9.86 10.30
C LEU A 238 12.32 9.43 11.53
N GLY A 239 13.31 8.55 11.34
CA GLY A 239 14.14 8.00 12.42
C GLY A 239 13.71 6.59 12.85
N ALA A 240 14.59 5.93 13.61
CA ALA A 240 14.38 4.55 14.05
C ALA A 240 13.10 4.36 14.88
N ASN A 241 12.73 5.37 15.67
CA ASN A 241 11.58 5.36 16.58
C ASN A 241 10.30 5.97 15.98
N TYR A 242 10.18 6.06 14.65
CA TYR A 242 9.01 6.68 14.00
C TYR A 242 7.66 6.06 14.37
N LEU A 243 7.63 4.79 14.79
CA LEU A 243 6.43 4.10 15.27
C LEU A 243 5.94 4.61 16.63
N GLN A 244 6.75 5.37 17.37
CA GLN A 244 6.32 6.04 18.60
C GLN A 244 5.49 7.30 18.30
N LEU A 245 5.59 7.87 17.08
CA LEU A 245 4.83 9.07 16.70
C LEU A 245 3.32 8.78 16.76
N PRO A 246 2.47 9.68 17.30
CA PRO A 246 1.07 9.39 17.57
C PRO A 246 0.28 8.82 16.38
N VAL A 247 0.50 9.35 15.17
CA VAL A 247 -0.19 8.87 13.97
C VAL A 247 0.30 7.49 13.48
N ASN A 248 1.49 7.07 13.88
CA ASN A 248 2.06 5.76 13.51
C ASN A 248 1.90 4.71 14.61
N CYS A 249 1.61 5.15 15.84
CA CYS A 249 1.52 4.30 17.01
C CYS A 249 0.35 3.30 16.89
N PRO A 250 0.59 2.00 17.13
CA PRO A 250 -0.48 0.99 17.19
C PRO A 250 -1.25 1.10 18.52
N TYR A 251 -1.91 2.24 18.75
CA TYR A 251 -2.47 2.64 20.05
C TYR A 251 -3.57 1.71 20.60
N ARG A 252 -4.15 0.84 19.78
CA ARG A 252 -5.16 -0.14 20.20
C ARG A 252 -4.58 -1.37 20.90
N VAL A 253 -3.27 -1.57 20.83
CA VAL A 253 -2.60 -2.72 21.44
C VAL A 253 -1.48 -2.28 22.37
N SER A 254 -1.19 -3.09 23.38
CA SER A 254 0.01 -2.93 24.20
C SER A 254 1.19 -3.58 23.48
N VAL A 255 2.04 -2.76 22.85
CA VAL A 255 3.24 -3.26 22.17
C VAL A 255 4.23 -3.78 23.20
N LYS A 256 4.59 -5.06 23.07
CA LYS A 256 5.54 -5.75 23.95
C LYS A 256 6.55 -6.49 23.09
N ASN A 257 7.81 -6.11 23.17
CA ASN A 257 8.90 -6.71 22.39
C ASN A 257 10.27 -6.50 23.05
N PHE A 258 11.33 -6.88 22.35
CA PHE A 258 12.71 -6.78 22.84
C PHE A 258 13.49 -5.60 22.24
N GLN A 259 12.85 -4.73 21.46
CA GLN A 259 13.48 -3.53 20.92
C GLN A 259 13.66 -2.48 22.02
N ARG A 260 14.78 -1.75 22.00
CA ARG A 260 15.15 -0.72 22.98
C ARG A 260 15.89 0.43 22.28
N ASP A 261 15.95 1.56 22.99
CA ASP A 261 16.82 2.72 22.71
C ASP A 261 16.50 3.41 21.37
N GLY A 262 17.54 3.81 20.63
CA GLY A 262 17.43 4.59 19.41
C GLY A 262 17.23 6.10 19.64
N PRO A 263 17.56 6.93 18.64
CA PRO A 263 17.37 8.37 18.74
C PRO A 263 15.90 8.72 18.94
N LEU A 264 15.64 9.77 19.73
CA LEU A 264 14.29 10.25 20.05
C LEU A 264 13.39 9.12 20.60
N CYS A 265 13.92 8.24 21.46
CA CYS A 265 13.08 7.37 22.27
C CYS A 265 12.38 8.25 23.32
N PHE A 266 11.06 8.41 23.21
CA PHE A 266 10.29 9.33 24.07
C PHE A 266 9.20 8.65 24.89
N ASN A 267 9.04 7.33 24.77
CA ASN A 267 8.29 6.53 25.74
C ASN A 267 9.21 6.08 26.90
N ASP A 268 8.71 5.21 27.78
CA ASP A 268 9.46 4.66 28.92
C ASP A 268 10.49 3.58 28.53
N ASN A 269 10.72 3.37 27.23
CA ASN A 269 11.61 2.35 26.68
C ASN A 269 11.32 0.92 27.20
N GLN A 270 10.05 0.61 27.50
CA GLN A 270 9.62 -0.65 28.13
C GLN A 270 10.22 -0.89 29.53
N SER A 271 10.60 0.19 30.22
CA SER A 271 11.04 0.19 31.63
C SER A 271 12.15 -0.86 31.90
N GLY A 272 12.09 -1.57 33.03
CA GLY A 272 13.05 -2.61 33.42
C GLY A 272 12.76 -4.00 32.83
N ALA A 273 11.91 -4.14 31.80
CA ALA A 273 11.56 -5.44 31.26
C ALA A 273 12.75 -6.14 30.58
N PRO A 274 12.88 -7.48 30.66
CA PRO A 274 13.91 -8.23 29.94
C PRO A 274 13.96 -7.86 28.45
N ASN A 275 15.17 -7.65 27.92
CA ASN A 275 15.42 -7.23 26.54
C ASN A 275 15.99 -8.35 25.64
N TYR A 276 15.85 -9.61 26.04
CA TYR A 276 16.32 -10.78 25.29
C TYR A 276 15.31 -11.94 25.33
N TYR A 277 15.37 -12.82 24.31
CA TYR A 277 14.53 -14.00 24.19
C TYR A 277 15.35 -15.24 23.74
N PRO A 278 15.09 -16.44 24.30
CA PRO A 278 14.17 -16.72 25.39
C PRO A 278 14.69 -16.18 26.74
N ASN A 279 13.79 -15.98 27.71
CA ASN A 279 14.16 -15.58 29.07
C ASN A 279 13.26 -16.25 30.12
N SER A 280 13.74 -16.36 31.36
CA SER A 280 13.02 -16.97 32.49
C SER A 280 12.34 -15.94 33.41
N PHE A 281 12.17 -14.70 32.93
CA PHE A 281 11.77 -13.55 33.75
C PHE A 281 10.45 -12.92 33.27
N GLY A 282 9.61 -13.69 32.59
CA GLY A 282 8.27 -13.25 32.17
C GLY A 282 8.27 -12.18 31.07
N GLY A 283 9.31 -12.14 30.23
CA GLY A 283 9.31 -11.29 29.04
C GLY A 283 8.25 -11.70 28.00
N PRO A 284 8.09 -10.92 26.92
CA PRO A 284 7.11 -11.21 25.87
C PRO A 284 7.33 -12.59 25.22
N GLU A 285 6.28 -13.37 25.08
CA GLU A 285 6.29 -14.68 24.40
C GLU A 285 5.66 -14.58 22.99
N PRO A 286 6.14 -15.33 22.00
CA PRO A 286 5.51 -15.38 20.68
C PRO A 286 4.06 -15.88 20.75
N SER A 287 3.16 -15.21 20.04
CA SER A 287 1.74 -15.58 19.97
C SER A 287 1.53 -16.95 19.35
N GLN A 288 0.91 -17.87 20.10
CA GLN A 288 0.54 -19.19 19.60
C GLN A 288 -0.47 -19.09 18.45
N ARG A 289 -1.50 -18.23 18.59
CA ARG A 289 -2.50 -17.98 17.53
C ARG A 289 -1.83 -17.60 16.20
N THR A 290 -0.81 -16.75 16.24
CA THR A 290 -0.10 -16.32 15.01
C THR A 290 0.72 -17.46 14.42
N ARG A 291 1.35 -18.29 15.26
CA ARG A 291 2.07 -19.50 14.81
C ARG A 291 1.14 -20.50 14.14
N ASP A 292 -0.05 -20.71 14.71
CA ASP A 292 -1.03 -21.67 14.19
C ASP A 292 -1.56 -21.28 12.80
N LEU A 293 -1.60 -19.97 12.50
CA LEU A 293 -1.99 -19.47 11.18
C LEU A 293 -0.86 -19.53 10.13
N GLN A 294 0.40 -19.67 10.56
CA GLN A 294 1.53 -19.78 9.63
C GLN A 294 1.63 -21.19 9.05
N GLY A 295 0.94 -21.41 7.94
CA GLY A 295 1.02 -22.66 7.18
C GLY A 295 2.24 -22.71 6.25
N PRO A 296 2.84 -23.89 6.02
CA PRO A 296 3.88 -24.06 5.00
C PRO A 296 3.30 -23.78 3.61
N TYR A 297 4.13 -23.24 2.72
CA TYR A 297 3.79 -23.10 1.30
C TYR A 297 4.76 -23.92 0.45
N LYS A 298 4.25 -24.41 -0.68
CA LYS A 298 5.05 -25.20 -1.62
C LYS A 298 5.95 -24.26 -2.42
N LEU A 299 7.23 -24.60 -2.49
CA LEU A 299 8.18 -24.01 -3.41
C LEU A 299 8.57 -25.08 -4.43
N SER A 300 8.73 -24.67 -5.68
CA SER A 300 9.24 -25.52 -6.76
C SER A 300 10.34 -24.77 -7.50
N SER A 301 11.15 -25.52 -8.24
CA SER A 301 12.26 -25.00 -9.04
C SER A 301 13.48 -24.53 -8.24
N GLU A 302 14.46 -23.98 -8.95
CA GLU A 302 15.74 -23.55 -8.44
C GLU A 302 15.67 -22.12 -7.90
N VAL A 303 16.67 -21.73 -7.09
CA VAL A 303 16.83 -20.32 -6.70
C VAL A 303 17.57 -19.60 -7.83
N TYR A 304 16.82 -18.90 -8.68
CA TYR A 304 17.37 -18.17 -9.82
C TYR A 304 16.64 -16.84 -10.06
N ARG A 305 17.21 -15.98 -10.91
CA ARG A 305 16.58 -14.73 -11.36
C ARG A 305 15.70 -15.00 -12.58
N TYR A 306 14.50 -15.51 -12.34
CA TYR A 306 13.53 -15.73 -13.41
C TYR A 306 12.99 -14.40 -13.94
N ASP A 307 12.95 -14.24 -15.26
CA ASP A 307 12.16 -13.17 -15.89
C ASP A 307 10.69 -13.60 -15.86
N SER A 308 9.84 -12.86 -15.15
CA SER A 308 8.43 -13.22 -14.87
C SER A 308 7.49 -12.14 -15.33
#